data_AF-A0A967W655-F1
#
_entry.id   AF-A0A967W655-F1
#
_cell.length_a   1.000
_cell.length_b   1.000
_cell.length_c   1.000
_cell.angle_alpha   90.00
_cell.angle_beta   90.00
_cell.angle_gamma   90.00
#
_symmetry.space_group_name_H-M   'P 1'
#
loop_
_entity.id
_entity.type
_entity.pdbx_description
1 polymer ?
#
loop_
_entity_poly.entity_id
_entity_poly.type
_entity_poly.pdbx_seq_one_letter_code
_entity_poly.pdbx_strand_id
1 'polypeptide(L)'
;MEHEIWGNRSLAENQVEYFTIGDLHLWMKYRNEEVWIAHGYKDELKRKAMSDQPPKNVEWSRWAHKNSSPEVNVSPVYPDLPLVVHSEYSLKVSSETRIQIFTRIPIWVRISLANNNYQLIELPTAKLSRTWFGTFTEGELCYHAMTKARRDLSHVDKKPHLVSCPIKIVNKSDEELTFSNFCFRVERLSMYLHDNELWADETQIIFQGEDLHSEVIMTGKLLDGMTKKQLLTKPRKEVQKSLATRTFKRFFKDTPLIDR
;
A
#
# COMPACT_ATOMS: atom_id res chain seq x y z
N MET A 1 9.18 -0.65 22.02
CA MET A 1 9.36 0.72 21.51
C MET A 1 9.67 0.61 20.03
N GLU A 2 8.65 0.52 19.17
CA GLU A 2 8.85 0.69 17.73
C GLU A 2 9.23 2.16 17.53
N HIS A 3 10.51 2.42 17.25
CA HIS A 3 11.00 3.76 16.98
C HIS A 3 10.22 4.33 15.79
N GLU A 4 9.84 5.61 15.91
CA GLU A 4 9.14 6.41 14.92
C GLU A 4 9.88 6.36 13.58
N ILE A 5 9.55 5.34 12.78
CA ILE A 5 10.36 4.94 11.63
C ILE A 5 10.29 5.95 10.48
N TRP A 6 9.17 6.66 10.41
CA TRP A 6 8.85 7.66 9.42
C TRP A 6 9.42 9.03 9.81
N GLY A 7 9.94 9.76 8.83
CA GLY A 7 10.48 11.11 9.01
C GLY A 7 11.97 11.21 8.66
N ASN A 8 12.55 12.35 9.05
CA ASN A 8 13.96 12.64 8.82
C ASN A 8 14.85 11.87 9.81
N ARG A 9 15.96 11.35 9.30
CA ARG A 9 16.95 10.57 10.03
C ARG A 9 18.35 11.03 9.64
N SER A 10 19.19 11.27 10.63
CA SER A 10 20.59 11.64 10.43
C SER A 10 21.47 10.40 10.61
N LEU A 11 22.02 9.91 9.50
CA LEU A 11 22.88 8.74 9.47
C LEU A 11 24.27 9.13 10.00
N ALA A 12 24.70 8.51 11.10
CA ALA A 12 26.05 8.72 11.62
C ALA A 12 27.11 8.13 10.67
N GLU A 13 28.22 8.86 10.49
CA GLU A 13 29.32 8.48 9.61
C GLU A 13 29.88 7.09 10.01
N ASN A 14 29.99 6.18 9.05
CA ASN A 14 30.45 4.80 9.23
C ASN A 14 29.62 3.92 10.21
N GLN A 15 28.49 4.40 10.71
CA GLN A 15 27.59 3.60 11.55
C GLN A 15 26.45 3.03 10.70
N VAL A 16 26.13 1.75 10.94
CA VAL A 16 24.98 1.09 10.30
C VAL A 16 23.75 1.28 11.17
N GLU A 17 22.72 1.87 10.59
CA GLU A 17 21.36 1.86 11.12
C GLU A 17 20.56 0.72 10.49
N TYR A 18 19.79 0.01 11.30
CA TYR A 18 19.04 -1.17 10.89
C TYR A 18 17.57 -1.08 11.31
N PHE A 19 16.67 -1.43 10.38
CA PHE A 19 15.23 -1.40 10.58
C PHE A 19 14.54 -2.65 10.05
N THR A 20 13.42 -3.01 10.68
CA THR A 20 12.51 -4.04 10.21
C THR A 20 11.12 -3.46 9.98
N ILE A 21 10.58 -3.60 8.78
CA ILE A 21 9.29 -3.02 8.36
C ILE A 21 8.48 -4.09 7.65
N GLY A 22 7.65 -4.82 8.39
CA GLY A 22 7.00 -6.03 7.86
C GLY A 22 8.05 -7.09 7.58
N ASP A 23 8.13 -7.55 6.33
CA ASP A 23 9.13 -8.52 5.90
C ASP A 23 10.44 -7.87 5.43
N LEU A 24 10.45 -6.54 5.26
CA LEU A 24 11.62 -5.79 4.81
C LEU A 24 12.62 -5.59 5.96
N HIS A 25 13.85 -6.02 5.72
CA HIS A 25 15.04 -5.68 6.48
C HIS A 25 15.83 -4.62 5.72
N LEU A 26 16.18 -3.52 6.39
CA LEU A 26 16.84 -2.36 5.79
C LEU A 26 18.07 -2.00 6.61
N TRP A 27 19.21 -1.83 5.94
CA TRP A 27 20.44 -1.28 6.52
C TRP A 27 20.82 -0.02 5.78
N MET A 28 21.14 1.03 6.52
CA MET A 28 21.56 2.32 5.98
C MET A 28 22.83 2.79 6.67
N LYS A 29 23.72 3.44 5.93
CA LYS A 29 24.86 4.16 6.49
C LYS A 29 25.25 5.31 5.59
N TYR A 30 25.92 6.29 6.17
CA TYR A 30 26.57 7.37 5.42
C TYR A 30 28.09 7.19 5.50
N ARG A 31 28.76 7.27 4.36
CA ARG A 31 30.22 7.10 4.26
C ARG A 31 30.78 7.81 3.05
N ASN A 32 31.87 8.56 3.21
CA ASN A 32 32.59 9.21 2.09
C ASN A 32 31.67 10.06 1.20
N GLU A 33 30.77 10.83 1.80
CA GLU A 33 29.76 11.62 1.07
C GLU A 33 28.80 10.77 0.20
N GLU A 34 28.64 9.49 0.53
CA GLU A 34 27.69 8.58 -0.12
C GLU A 34 26.67 8.06 0.89
N VAL A 35 25.42 7.94 0.45
CA VAL A 35 24.41 7.16 1.18
C VAL A 35 24.48 5.73 0.68
N TRP A 36 24.60 4.78 1.60
CA TRP A 36 24.65 3.36 1.33
C TRP A 36 23.39 2.70 1.89
N ILE A 37 22.72 1.90 1.07
CA ILE A 37 21.49 1.19 1.45
C ILE A 37 21.62 -0.28 1.02
N ALA A 38 21.38 -1.18 1.96
CA ALA A 38 21.24 -2.61 1.73
C ALA A 38 19.85 -3.04 2.21
N HIS A 39 19.26 -4.03 1.55
CA HIS A 39 17.95 -4.53 1.93
C HIS A 39 17.79 -6.03 1.64
N GLY A 40 16.91 -6.67 2.38
CA GLY A 40 16.52 -8.07 2.15
C GLY A 40 15.15 -8.36 2.74
N TYR A 41 14.58 -9.51 2.38
CA TYR A 41 13.27 -9.92 2.85
C TYR A 41 13.38 -11.13 3.75
N LYS A 42 12.56 -11.18 4.80
CA LYS A 42 12.59 -12.21 5.84
C LYS A 42 12.77 -13.64 5.29
N ASP A 43 12.05 -14.01 4.23
CA ASP A 43 12.10 -15.35 3.65
C ASP A 43 13.37 -15.64 2.82
N GLU A 44 14.11 -14.60 2.43
CA GLU A 44 15.34 -14.70 1.63
C GLU A 44 16.61 -14.65 2.51
N LEU A 45 16.46 -14.20 3.76
CA LEU A 45 17.57 -14.12 4.71
C LEU A 45 17.85 -15.50 5.30
N LYS A 46 18.83 -16.20 4.72
CA LYS A 46 19.29 -17.53 5.18
C LYS A 46 19.82 -17.57 6.63
N ARG A 47 20.14 -16.40 7.21
CA ARG A 47 20.62 -16.24 8.58
C ARG A 47 19.85 -15.12 9.26
N LYS A 48 19.77 -15.17 10.59
CA LYS A 48 19.19 -14.10 11.39
C LYS A 48 19.90 -12.78 11.05
N ALA A 49 19.13 -11.80 10.60
CA ALA A 49 19.61 -10.45 10.35
C ALA A 49 20.30 -9.90 11.61
N MET A 50 21.53 -9.38 11.45
CA MET A 50 22.24 -8.67 12.50
C MET A 50 22.05 -7.16 12.29
N SER A 51 22.02 -6.38 13.37
CA SER A 51 21.74 -4.95 13.30
C SER A 51 22.94 -4.11 12.83
N ASP A 52 24.16 -4.63 12.99
CA ASP A 52 25.42 -3.94 12.71
C ASP A 52 25.91 -4.14 11.26
N GLN A 53 25.44 -5.19 10.57
CA GLN A 53 25.78 -5.44 9.18
C GLN A 53 24.76 -6.34 8.47
N PRO A 54 24.56 -6.15 7.16
CA PRO A 54 23.74 -7.06 6.37
C PRO A 54 24.41 -8.44 6.22
N PRO A 55 23.62 -9.51 6.03
CA PRO A 55 24.16 -10.83 5.68
C PRO A 55 25.00 -10.79 4.41
N LYS A 56 25.97 -11.72 4.28
CA LYS A 56 26.91 -11.76 3.14
C LYS A 56 26.26 -11.85 1.76
N ASN A 57 25.03 -12.34 1.67
CA ASN A 57 24.28 -12.49 0.42
C ASN A 57 23.42 -11.25 0.09
N VAL A 58 23.46 -10.21 0.92
CA VAL A 58 22.77 -8.94 0.71
C VAL A 58 23.81 -7.92 0.26
N GLU A 59 23.59 -7.34 -0.91
CA GLU A 59 24.49 -6.36 -1.51
C GLU A 59 24.14 -4.94 -1.05
N TRP A 60 25.17 -4.09 -0.98
CA TRP A 60 25.01 -2.67 -0.77
C TRP A 60 24.86 -1.96 -2.11
N SER A 61 23.86 -1.10 -2.20
CA SER A 61 23.79 -0.05 -3.22
C SER A 61 24.27 1.27 -2.61
N ARG A 62 24.91 2.11 -3.42
CA ARG A 62 25.47 3.39 -2.97
C ARG A 62 25.17 4.52 -3.95
N TRP A 63 24.89 5.71 -3.41
CA TRP A 63 24.56 6.91 -4.16
C TRP A 63 25.50 8.04 -3.78
N ALA A 64 26.26 8.53 -4.76
CA ALA A 64 26.98 9.79 -4.67
C ALA A 64 26.09 10.90 -5.28
N HIS A 65 25.72 11.91 -4.49
CA HIS A 65 24.89 13.01 -4.95
C HIS A 65 25.61 14.34 -4.73
N LYS A 66 25.48 15.29 -5.66
CA LYS A 66 26.16 16.60 -5.56
C LYS A 66 25.81 17.39 -4.28
N ASN A 67 24.62 17.15 -3.74
CA ASN A 67 24.15 17.71 -2.49
C ASN A 67 24.05 16.59 -1.44
N SER A 68 25.11 15.79 -1.32
CA SER A 68 25.12 14.68 -0.38
C SER A 68 24.84 15.18 1.03
N SER A 69 24.10 14.38 1.78
CA SER A 69 23.71 14.70 3.14
C SER A 69 23.62 13.40 3.93
N PRO A 70 24.09 13.37 5.19
CA PRO A 70 23.79 12.26 6.10
C PRO A 70 22.30 12.21 6.44
N GLU A 71 21.53 13.26 6.15
CA GLU A 71 20.10 13.32 6.44
C GLU A 71 19.26 12.70 5.31
N VAL A 72 18.58 11.61 5.65
CA VAL A 72 17.61 10.93 4.79
C VAL A 72 16.20 11.10 5.34
N ASN A 73 15.21 11.13 4.47
CA ASN A 73 13.81 11.00 4.83
C ASN A 73 13.34 9.59 4.50
N VAL A 74 12.71 8.93 5.48
CA VAL A 74 12.04 7.64 5.31
C VAL A 74 10.54 7.88 5.35
N SER A 75 9.83 7.57 4.27
CA SER A 75 8.39 7.82 4.16
C SER A 75 7.63 6.58 3.70
N PRO A 76 6.43 6.33 4.25
CA PRO A 76 5.56 5.27 3.76
C PRO A 76 4.78 5.76 2.55
N VAL A 77 4.79 4.98 1.48
CA VAL A 77 4.07 5.30 0.24
C VAL A 77 3.22 4.09 -0.17
N TYR A 78 2.13 4.32 -0.89
CA TYR A 78 1.36 3.20 -1.44
C TYR A 78 2.16 2.40 -2.47
N PRO A 79 1.77 1.16 -2.82
CA PRO A 79 2.25 0.51 -4.03
C PRO A 79 2.02 1.38 -5.28
N ASP A 80 2.82 1.14 -6.33
CA ASP A 80 2.80 1.91 -7.58
C ASP A 80 1.74 1.44 -8.59
N LEU A 81 1.07 0.33 -8.30
CA LEU A 81 -0.02 -0.26 -9.08
C LEU A 81 -1.27 -0.48 -8.22
N PRO A 82 -2.47 -0.56 -8.84
CA PRO A 82 -3.69 -0.99 -8.15
C PRO A 82 -3.53 -2.39 -7.53
N LEU A 83 -4.38 -2.72 -6.55
CA LEU A 83 -4.37 -4.00 -5.86
C LEU A 83 -5.69 -4.74 -6.06
N VAL A 84 -5.61 -6.03 -6.37
CA VAL A 84 -6.76 -6.94 -6.26
C VAL A 84 -6.89 -7.36 -4.81
N VAL A 85 -7.91 -6.84 -4.14
CA VAL A 85 -8.24 -7.11 -2.73
C VAL A 85 -9.25 -8.25 -2.66
N HIS A 86 -9.00 -9.21 -1.78
CA HIS A 86 -9.90 -10.34 -1.56
C HIS A 86 -10.79 -10.08 -0.34
N SER A 87 -12.06 -10.42 -0.46
CA SER A 87 -12.92 -10.53 0.70
C SER A 87 -12.62 -11.86 1.41
N GLU A 88 -12.72 -11.87 2.74
CA GLU A 88 -12.52 -13.10 3.52
C GLU A 88 -13.55 -14.18 3.14
N TYR A 89 -14.78 -13.73 2.86
CA TYR A 89 -15.86 -14.52 2.29
C TYR A 89 -16.54 -13.71 1.19
N SER A 90 -17.20 -14.38 0.23
CA SER A 90 -18.00 -13.69 -0.77
C SER A 90 -19.02 -12.78 -0.08
N LEU A 91 -19.01 -11.50 -0.41
CA LEU A 91 -19.91 -10.51 0.15
C LEU A 91 -21.04 -10.24 -0.83
N LYS A 92 -22.26 -10.19 -0.31
CA LYS A 92 -23.48 -9.87 -1.04
C LYS A 92 -24.03 -8.55 -0.54
N VAL A 93 -24.28 -7.62 -1.46
CA VAL A 93 -24.83 -6.30 -1.18
C VAL A 93 -26.12 -6.19 -1.97
N SER A 94 -27.25 -6.21 -1.28
CA SER A 94 -28.57 -6.05 -1.87
C SER A 94 -28.71 -4.75 -2.65
N SER A 95 -29.69 -4.70 -3.54
CA SER A 95 -30.09 -3.49 -4.27
C SER A 95 -30.27 -2.30 -3.31
N GLU A 96 -29.94 -1.09 -3.77
CA GLU A 96 -30.07 0.18 -3.03
C GLU A 96 -29.39 0.23 -1.65
N THR A 97 -28.43 -0.67 -1.42
CA THR A 97 -27.79 -0.84 -0.11
C THR A 97 -26.41 -0.20 -0.04
N ARG A 98 -26.09 0.37 1.13
CA ARG A 98 -24.80 1.02 1.41
C ARG A 98 -24.11 0.32 2.55
N ILE A 99 -22.83 0.01 2.35
CA ILE A 99 -22.00 -0.65 3.35
C ILE A 99 -20.64 0.02 3.48
N GLN A 100 -19.97 -0.25 4.59
CA GLN A 100 -18.57 0.12 4.79
C GLN A 100 -17.74 -1.12 5.08
N ILE A 101 -16.64 -1.27 4.36
CA ILE A 101 -15.61 -2.26 4.60
C ILE A 101 -14.28 -1.55 4.88
N PHE A 102 -13.35 -2.28 5.46
CA PHE A 102 -11.98 -1.86 5.65
C PHE A 102 -11.06 -2.92 5.06
N THR A 103 -10.02 -2.49 4.37
CA THR A 103 -8.92 -3.37 3.96
C THR A 103 -7.61 -2.80 4.48
N ARG A 104 -6.64 -3.67 4.76
CA ARG A 104 -5.32 -3.28 5.25
C ARG A 104 -4.27 -3.65 4.23
N ILE A 105 -3.57 -2.66 3.70
CA ILE A 105 -2.71 -2.81 2.52
C ILE A 105 -1.25 -2.62 2.92
N PRO A 106 -0.33 -3.49 2.47
CA PRO A 106 1.09 -3.27 2.70
C PRO A 106 1.57 -2.04 1.94
N ILE A 107 2.33 -1.22 2.65
CA ILE A 107 2.96 -0.03 2.09
C ILE A 107 4.33 -0.36 1.49
N TRP A 108 4.87 0.61 0.76
CA TRP A 108 6.26 0.65 0.37
C TRP A 108 6.98 1.72 1.18
N VAL A 109 8.29 1.61 1.26
CA VAL A 109 9.19 2.53 1.96
C VAL A 109 9.95 3.30 0.91
N ARG A 110 9.80 4.62 0.89
CA ARG A 110 10.60 5.53 0.07
C ARG A 110 11.70 6.13 0.94
N ILE A 111 12.92 6.09 0.43
CA ILE A 111 14.08 6.75 1.04
C ILE A 111 14.55 7.83 0.07
N SER A 112 14.65 9.06 0.57
CA SER A 112 15.13 10.22 -0.19
C SER A 112 16.12 11.06 0.63
N LEU A 113 16.93 11.89 -0.01
CA LEU A 113 17.72 12.89 0.71
C LEU A 113 16.78 13.95 1.31
N ALA A 114 16.96 14.28 2.58
CA ALA A 114 16.04 15.20 3.29
C ALA A 114 16.14 16.65 2.78
N ASN A 115 17.32 17.06 2.28
CA ASN A 115 17.60 18.43 1.86
C ASN A 115 16.95 18.82 0.53
N ASN A 116 16.67 17.87 -0.36
CA ASN A 116 16.19 18.15 -1.71
C ASN A 116 15.18 17.14 -2.27
N ASN A 117 14.74 16.19 -1.45
CA ASN A 117 13.80 15.13 -1.81
C ASN A 117 14.25 14.24 -2.98
N TYR A 118 15.55 14.18 -3.28
CA TYR A 118 16.08 13.25 -4.28
C TYR A 118 15.84 11.82 -3.82
N GLN A 119 14.99 11.10 -4.55
CA GLN A 119 14.64 9.71 -4.24
C GLN A 119 15.83 8.79 -4.52
N LEU A 120 16.27 8.07 -3.49
CA LEU A 120 17.33 7.08 -3.58
C LEU A 120 16.76 5.73 -4.01
N ILE A 121 15.71 5.26 -3.31
CA ILE A 121 15.08 3.97 -3.57
C ILE A 121 13.65 3.91 -3.01
N GLU A 122 12.83 3.04 -3.60
CA GLU A 122 11.54 2.59 -3.05
C GLU A 122 11.53 1.08 -2.92
N LEU A 123 11.06 0.56 -1.79
CA LEU A 123 11.08 -0.86 -1.45
C LEU A 123 9.73 -1.32 -0.89
N PRO A 124 9.13 -2.42 -1.35
CA PRO A 124 7.93 -2.96 -0.72
C PRO A 124 8.22 -3.46 0.69
N THR A 125 7.26 -3.30 1.62
CA THR A 125 7.36 -3.92 2.97
C THR A 125 6.99 -5.41 2.98
N ALA A 126 6.26 -5.84 1.95
CA ALA A 126 5.94 -7.24 1.67
C ALA A 126 5.93 -7.42 0.15
N LYS A 127 6.56 -8.49 -0.36
CA LYS A 127 6.56 -8.76 -1.81
C LYS A 127 5.15 -9.17 -2.26
N LEU A 128 4.62 -8.44 -3.24
CA LEU A 128 3.33 -8.73 -3.85
C LEU A 128 3.55 -9.34 -5.24
N SER A 129 2.77 -10.36 -5.58
CA SER A 129 2.77 -10.91 -6.94
C SER A 129 1.98 -10.00 -7.88
N ARG A 130 2.41 -9.91 -9.14
CA ARG A 130 1.66 -9.20 -10.18
C ARG A 130 0.50 -10.06 -10.67
N THR A 131 -0.61 -9.42 -11.01
CA THR A 131 -1.81 -10.07 -11.56
C THR A 131 -2.48 -9.15 -12.57
N TRP A 132 -3.36 -9.71 -13.39
CA TRP A 132 -4.16 -8.98 -14.37
C TRP A 132 -5.61 -8.96 -13.92
N PHE A 133 -6.19 -7.76 -13.78
CA PHE A 133 -7.59 -7.61 -13.42
C PHE A 133 -8.42 -7.17 -14.62
N GLY A 134 -9.41 -7.98 -15.02
CA GLY A 134 -10.27 -7.73 -16.17
C GLY A 134 -10.07 -8.75 -17.30
N THR A 135 -10.64 -8.45 -18.47
CA THR A 135 -10.44 -9.27 -19.68
C THR A 135 -9.09 -8.97 -20.30
N PHE A 136 -8.65 -9.77 -21.28
CA PHE A 136 -7.38 -9.54 -21.98
C PHE A 136 -7.32 -8.17 -22.67
N THR A 137 -8.44 -7.69 -23.20
CA THR A 137 -8.53 -6.42 -23.95
C THR A 137 -8.88 -5.20 -23.09
N GLU A 138 -9.49 -5.42 -21.92
CA GLU A 138 -10.03 -4.36 -21.06
C GLU A 138 -9.69 -4.63 -19.59
N GLY A 139 -8.41 -4.94 -19.34
CA GLY A 139 -7.88 -5.16 -17.99
C GLY A 139 -6.75 -4.20 -17.65
N GLU A 140 -6.31 -4.28 -16.39
CA GLU A 140 -5.21 -3.49 -15.87
C GLU A 140 -4.24 -4.36 -15.08
N LEU A 141 -2.96 -3.97 -15.11
CA LEU A 141 -1.92 -4.62 -14.32
C LEU A 141 -2.05 -4.19 -12.85
N CYS A 142 -2.17 -5.17 -11.97
CA CYS A 142 -2.34 -4.99 -10.54
C CYS A 142 -1.31 -5.80 -9.75
N TYR A 143 -1.22 -5.54 -8.45
CA TYR A 143 -0.70 -6.51 -7.49
C TYR A 143 -1.84 -7.36 -6.92
N HIS A 144 -1.53 -8.62 -6.61
CA HIS A 144 -2.40 -9.48 -5.81
C HIS A 144 -2.10 -9.24 -4.34
N ALA A 145 -3.12 -8.82 -3.58
CA ALA A 145 -3.00 -8.62 -2.15
C ALA A 145 -3.73 -9.75 -1.42
N MET A 146 -3.00 -10.50 -0.57
CA MET A 146 -3.61 -11.42 0.40
C MET A 146 -4.16 -10.65 1.61
N THR A 147 -4.94 -9.61 1.35
CA THR A 147 -5.56 -8.77 2.36
C THR A 147 -7.03 -9.12 2.46
N LYS A 148 -7.59 -9.04 3.67
CA LYS A 148 -8.99 -9.37 3.95
C LYS A 148 -9.79 -8.08 4.04
N ALA A 149 -10.81 -7.93 3.19
CA ALA A 149 -11.85 -6.93 3.41
C ALA A 149 -12.72 -7.34 4.61
N ARG A 150 -12.82 -6.45 5.61
CA ARG A 150 -13.54 -6.67 6.88
C ARG A 150 -14.59 -5.59 7.12
N ARG A 151 -15.61 -5.88 7.92
CA ARG A 151 -16.59 -4.87 8.37
C ARG A 151 -16.15 -4.10 9.60
N ASP A 152 -15.22 -4.68 10.36
CA ASP A 152 -14.71 -4.15 11.61
C ASP A 152 -13.20 -4.42 11.73
N LEU A 153 -12.48 -3.48 12.33
CA LEU A 153 -11.04 -3.55 12.60
C LEU A 153 -10.72 -3.70 14.11
N SER A 154 -11.73 -3.69 14.99
CA SER A 154 -11.56 -3.74 16.46
C SER A 154 -10.66 -4.87 16.97
N HIS A 155 -10.68 -6.03 16.31
CA HIS A 155 -9.94 -7.23 16.69
C HIS A 155 -8.73 -7.52 15.78
N VAL A 156 -8.25 -6.53 15.02
CA VAL A 156 -7.14 -6.72 14.10
C VAL A 156 -5.84 -6.18 14.69
N ASP A 157 -4.81 -7.02 14.76
CA ASP A 157 -3.49 -6.63 15.27
C ASP A 157 -2.93 -5.41 14.53
N LYS A 158 -2.53 -4.39 15.27
CA LYS A 158 -1.86 -3.21 14.71
C LYS A 158 -0.53 -3.62 14.07
N LYS A 159 -0.29 -3.14 12.85
CA LYS A 159 0.93 -3.44 12.09
C LYS A 159 1.41 -2.15 11.42
N PRO A 160 2.62 -1.64 11.72
CA PRO A 160 3.07 -0.32 11.26
C PRO A 160 3.35 -0.26 9.75
N HIS A 161 3.42 -1.41 9.08
CA HIS A 161 3.63 -1.55 7.65
C HIS A 161 2.33 -1.80 6.85
N LEU A 162 1.16 -1.72 7.50
CA LEU A 162 -0.13 -1.84 6.84
C LEU A 162 -0.93 -0.55 7.04
N VAL A 163 -1.46 0.00 5.94
CA VAL A 163 -2.39 1.12 5.96
C VAL A 163 -3.83 0.63 5.95
N SER A 164 -4.64 1.14 6.88
CA SER A 164 -6.06 0.86 6.98
C SER A 164 -6.85 1.78 6.05
N CYS A 165 -7.56 1.18 5.10
CA CYS A 165 -8.30 1.89 4.06
C CYS A 165 -9.82 1.72 4.28
N PRO A 166 -10.54 2.77 4.69
CA PRO A 166 -11.99 2.77 4.73
C PRO A 166 -12.56 2.83 3.31
N ILE A 167 -13.43 1.88 2.97
CA ILE A 167 -14.07 1.79 1.66
C ILE A 167 -15.59 1.70 1.85
N LYS A 168 -16.30 2.66 1.27
CA LYS A 168 -17.76 2.68 1.23
C LYS A 168 -18.24 2.10 -0.09
N ILE A 169 -19.02 1.03 -0.05
CA ILE A 169 -19.65 0.45 -1.24
C ILE A 169 -21.12 0.84 -1.24
N VAL A 170 -21.59 1.38 -2.36
CA VAL A 170 -22.98 1.79 -2.59
C VAL A 170 -23.49 1.02 -3.80
N ASN A 171 -24.41 0.09 -3.58
CA ASN A 171 -25.17 -0.53 -4.64
C ASN A 171 -26.34 0.41 -5.00
N LYS A 172 -26.37 0.93 -6.24
CA LYS A 172 -27.45 1.74 -6.81
C LYS A 172 -28.16 1.05 -7.98
N SER A 173 -27.91 -0.26 -8.17
CA SER A 173 -28.63 -1.05 -9.15
C SER A 173 -29.81 -1.76 -8.51
N ASP A 174 -30.69 -2.28 -9.35
CA ASP A 174 -31.78 -3.18 -9.01
C ASP A 174 -31.35 -4.63 -8.74
N GLU A 175 -30.08 -4.98 -9.02
CA GLU A 175 -29.49 -6.31 -8.78
C GLU A 175 -28.67 -6.44 -7.48
N GLU A 176 -28.45 -7.68 -7.01
CA GLU A 176 -27.54 -8.03 -5.91
C GLU A 176 -26.08 -8.00 -6.39
N LEU A 177 -25.27 -7.11 -5.81
CA LEU A 177 -23.83 -7.13 -6.01
C LEU A 177 -23.22 -8.27 -5.18
N THR A 178 -22.73 -9.31 -5.84
CA THR A 178 -21.92 -10.37 -5.21
C THR A 178 -20.46 -10.18 -5.62
N PHE A 179 -19.52 -10.20 -4.68
CA PHE A 179 -18.09 -10.16 -5.00
C PHE A 179 -17.22 -10.91 -4.00
N SER A 180 -16.16 -11.55 -4.50
CA SER A 180 -15.09 -12.16 -3.69
C SER A 180 -13.78 -11.38 -3.78
N ASN A 181 -13.60 -10.57 -4.81
CA ASN A 181 -12.45 -9.69 -4.99
C ASN A 181 -12.84 -8.44 -5.79
N PHE A 182 -12.05 -7.38 -5.63
CA PHE A 182 -12.22 -6.13 -6.36
C PHE A 182 -10.87 -5.44 -6.59
N CYS A 183 -10.78 -4.63 -7.64
CA CYS A 183 -9.60 -3.82 -7.95
C CYS A 183 -9.64 -2.48 -7.21
N PHE A 184 -8.64 -2.23 -6.38
CA PHE A 184 -8.53 -1.06 -5.53
C PHE A 184 -7.32 -0.19 -5.94
N ARG A 185 -7.61 1.05 -6.33
CA ARG A 185 -6.64 1.99 -6.93
C ARG A 185 -5.99 2.86 -5.86
N VAL A 186 -5.11 2.24 -5.10
CA VAL A 186 -4.45 2.85 -3.94
C VAL A 186 -3.54 4.02 -4.28
N GLU A 187 -3.06 4.08 -5.52
CA GLU A 187 -2.09 5.09 -5.93
C GLU A 187 -2.68 6.51 -5.97
N ARG A 188 -3.99 6.65 -5.75
CA ARG A 188 -4.73 7.92 -5.67
C ARG A 188 -5.11 8.31 -4.23
N LEU A 189 -4.69 7.53 -3.23
CA LEU A 189 -5.03 7.76 -1.83
C LEU A 189 -3.97 8.58 -1.11
N SER A 190 -4.41 9.33 -0.11
CA SER A 190 -3.52 9.98 0.85
C SER A 190 -3.25 9.03 2.02
N MET A 191 -2.16 9.23 2.73
CA MET A 191 -1.83 8.45 3.93
C MET A 191 -1.62 9.36 5.11
N TYR A 192 -2.21 9.01 6.24
CA TYR A 192 -2.21 9.76 7.48
C TYR A 192 -1.68 8.89 8.62
N LEU A 193 -1.03 9.51 9.59
CA LEU A 193 -0.60 8.86 10.83
C LEU A 193 -1.53 9.27 11.96
N HIS A 194 -2.25 8.31 12.54
CA HIS A 194 -3.18 8.53 13.65
C HIS A 194 -3.01 7.41 14.67
N ASP A 195 -2.75 7.76 15.93
CA ASP A 195 -2.53 6.80 17.03
C ASP A 195 -1.52 5.68 16.71
N ASN A 196 -0.39 6.07 16.08
CA ASN A 196 0.67 5.19 15.57
C ASN A 196 0.22 4.18 14.50
N GLU A 197 -0.91 4.43 13.85
CA GLU A 197 -1.43 3.63 12.74
C GLU A 197 -1.52 4.44 11.46
N LEU A 198 -1.30 3.75 10.34
CA LEU A 198 -1.45 4.32 9.01
C LEU A 198 -2.90 4.20 8.57
N TRP A 199 -3.48 5.31 8.13
CA TRP A 199 -4.85 5.40 7.66
C TRP A 199 -4.93 6.09 6.31
N ALA A 200 -5.85 5.62 5.46
CA ALA A 200 -6.21 6.29 4.22
C ALA A 200 -7.44 7.20 4.43
N ASP A 201 -7.60 8.15 3.52
CA ASP A 201 -8.89 8.78 3.29
C ASP A 201 -9.91 7.79 2.68
N GLU A 202 -11.19 8.06 2.90
CA GLU A 202 -12.29 7.19 2.46
C GLU A 202 -12.38 7.14 0.93
N THR A 203 -12.48 5.91 0.42
CA THR A 203 -12.85 5.64 -0.97
C THR A 203 -14.31 5.23 -1.04
N GLN A 204 -15.08 5.83 -1.93
CA GLN A 204 -16.43 5.39 -2.24
C GLN A 204 -16.46 4.69 -3.61
N ILE A 205 -17.08 3.51 -3.66
CA ILE A 205 -17.32 2.72 -4.87
C ILE A 205 -18.83 2.66 -5.07
N ILE A 206 -19.31 3.24 -6.17
CA ILE A 206 -20.72 3.18 -6.56
C ILE A 206 -20.86 2.13 -7.64
N PHE A 207 -21.59 1.06 -7.32
CA PHE A 207 -21.98 0.02 -8.24
C PHE A 207 -23.31 0.38 -8.91
N GLN A 208 -23.38 0.25 -10.23
CA GLN A 208 -24.53 0.63 -11.06
C GLN A 208 -25.08 -0.56 -11.87
N GLY A 209 -24.57 -1.77 -11.63
CA GLY A 209 -24.88 -2.98 -12.40
C GLY A 209 -23.62 -3.61 -13.00
N GLU A 210 -23.65 -4.92 -13.24
CA GLU A 210 -22.51 -5.74 -13.71
C GLU A 210 -22.01 -5.32 -15.10
N ASP A 211 -22.91 -4.82 -15.94
CA ASP A 211 -22.61 -4.36 -17.29
C ASP A 211 -22.01 -2.95 -17.33
N LEU A 212 -22.14 -2.17 -16.26
CA LEU A 212 -21.67 -0.80 -16.18
C LEU A 212 -20.34 -0.68 -15.42
N HIS A 213 -19.61 0.39 -15.71
CA HIS A 213 -18.45 0.75 -14.90
C HIS A 213 -18.90 1.25 -13.53
N SER A 214 -18.18 0.82 -12.49
CA SER A 214 -18.34 1.41 -11.17
C SER A 214 -17.74 2.81 -11.15
N GLU A 215 -18.36 3.71 -10.39
CA GLU A 215 -17.78 5.02 -10.13
C GLU A 215 -16.94 4.95 -8.84
N VAL A 216 -15.65 5.20 -8.95
CA VAL A 216 -14.72 5.25 -7.82
C VAL A 216 -14.42 6.70 -7.48
N ILE A 217 -14.73 7.09 -6.26
CA ILE A 217 -14.64 8.47 -5.76
C ILE A 217 -13.67 8.47 -4.58
N MET A 218 -12.59 9.27 -4.68
CA MET A 218 -11.71 9.55 -3.54
C MET A 218 -12.34 10.71 -2.77
N THR A 219 -13.09 10.41 -1.70
CA THR A 219 -13.93 11.42 -1.06
C THR A 219 -13.11 12.42 -0.24
N GLY A 220 -11.87 12.05 0.13
CA GLY A 220 -11.02 12.83 1.02
C GLY A 220 -11.54 12.90 2.45
N LYS A 221 -12.62 12.17 2.77
CA LYS A 221 -13.19 12.12 4.11
C LYS A 221 -12.26 11.30 5.01
N LEU A 222 -11.96 11.84 6.18
CA LEU A 222 -11.17 11.16 7.21
C LEU A 222 -12.09 10.51 8.23
N LEU A 223 -11.56 9.55 8.99
CA LEU A 223 -12.25 9.02 10.15
C LEU A 223 -12.38 10.06 11.26
N ASP A 224 -13.35 9.85 12.14
CA ASP A 224 -13.59 10.75 13.26
C ASP A 224 -12.34 10.86 14.14
N GLY A 225 -11.99 12.09 14.54
CA GLY A 225 -10.77 12.37 15.31
C GLY A 225 -9.51 12.61 14.47
N MET A 226 -9.52 12.27 13.17
CA MET A 226 -8.41 12.57 12.27
C MET A 226 -8.52 13.96 11.65
N THR A 227 -7.37 14.58 11.40
CA THR A 227 -7.27 15.89 10.76
C THR A 227 -6.25 15.88 9.62
N LYS A 228 -6.37 16.82 8.68
CA LYS A 228 -5.41 16.97 7.57
C LYS A 228 -3.98 17.27 8.01
N LYS A 229 -3.75 17.69 9.26
CA LYS A 229 -2.42 17.94 9.82
C LYS A 229 -1.61 16.65 10.03
N GLN A 230 -2.29 15.51 10.12
CA GLN A 230 -1.70 14.18 10.27
C GLN A 230 -1.27 13.55 8.94
N LEU A 231 -1.30 14.31 7.84
CA LEU A 231 -0.90 13.83 6.52
C LEU A 231 0.59 13.45 6.53
N LEU A 232 0.86 12.20 6.18
CA LEU A 232 2.20 11.64 6.11
C LEU A 232 2.72 11.61 4.67
N THR A 233 1.91 11.09 3.73
CA THR A 233 2.24 11.10 2.30
C THR A 233 1.03 11.42 1.42
N LYS A 234 1.33 12.12 0.31
CA LYS A 234 0.36 12.49 -0.71
C LYS A 234 0.15 11.33 -1.70
N PRO A 235 -0.98 11.35 -2.46
CA PRO A 235 -1.22 10.42 -3.56
C PRO A 235 -0.06 10.37 -4.57
N ARG A 236 0.18 9.19 -5.16
CA ARG A 236 1.17 9.03 -6.24
C ARG A 236 0.69 9.61 -7.56
N LYS A 237 -0.59 9.42 -7.87
CA LYS A 237 -1.26 9.98 -9.04
C LYS A 237 -2.18 11.12 -8.61
N GLU A 238 -2.36 12.10 -9.48
CA GLU A 238 -3.32 13.18 -9.25
C GLU A 238 -4.72 12.62 -8.97
N VAL A 239 -5.38 13.22 -7.99
CA VAL A 239 -6.73 12.85 -7.59
C VAL A 239 -7.71 13.48 -8.56
N GLN A 240 -8.29 12.67 -9.44
CA GLN A 240 -9.53 13.04 -10.13
C GLN A 240 -10.69 12.80 -9.15
N LYS A 241 -11.67 13.72 -9.11
CA LYS A 241 -12.79 13.65 -8.17
C LYS A 241 -13.58 12.34 -8.28
N SER A 242 -13.74 11.82 -9.51
CA SER A 242 -14.33 10.51 -9.75
C SER A 242 -13.66 9.84 -10.96
N LEU A 243 -13.71 8.51 -10.98
CA LEU A 243 -13.20 7.66 -12.04
C LEU A 243 -14.24 6.59 -12.36
N ALA A 244 -14.76 6.59 -13.59
CA ALA A 244 -15.57 5.50 -14.09
C ALA A 244 -14.66 4.36 -14.54
N THR A 245 -14.72 3.22 -13.86
CA THR A 245 -13.83 2.10 -14.14
C THR A 245 -14.39 0.76 -13.66
N ARG A 246 -13.81 -0.34 -14.13
CA ARG A 246 -14.15 -1.68 -13.66
C ARG A 246 -13.53 -1.93 -12.29
N THR A 247 -14.35 -2.36 -11.34
CA THR A 247 -13.93 -2.55 -9.95
C THR A 247 -14.22 -3.96 -9.46
N PHE A 248 -15.34 -4.56 -9.87
CA PHE A 248 -15.70 -5.93 -9.54
C PHE A 248 -15.48 -6.84 -10.75
N LYS A 249 -15.07 -8.10 -10.52
CA LYS A 249 -15.03 -9.09 -11.59
C LYS A 249 -16.46 -9.41 -12.03
N ARG A 250 -16.67 -9.54 -13.34
CA ARG A 250 -17.88 -10.14 -13.87
C ARG A 250 -17.88 -11.64 -13.58
N PHE A 251 -19.02 -12.16 -13.12
CA PHE A 251 -19.27 -13.59 -13.16
C PHE A 251 -19.70 -13.92 -14.58
N PHE A 252 -18.72 -14.21 -15.46
CA PHE A 252 -19.05 -14.85 -16.73
C PHE A 252 -19.67 -16.21 -16.42
N LYS A 253 -20.97 -16.38 -16.70
CA LYS A 253 -21.66 -17.67 -16.54
C LYS A 253 -21.06 -18.80 -17.41
N ASP A 254 -20.22 -18.45 -18.39
CA ASP A 254 -19.64 -19.40 -19.36
C ASP A 254 -18.10 -19.36 -19.38
N THR A 255 -17.45 -19.54 -18.23
CA THR A 255 -16.02 -19.94 -18.24
C THR A 255 -15.94 -21.40 -17.82
N PRO A 256 -15.69 -22.36 -18.74
CA PRO A 256 -15.42 -23.72 -18.34
C PRO A 256 -14.20 -23.71 -17.42
N LEU A 257 -14.36 -24.33 -16.25
CA LEU A 257 -13.27 -24.62 -15.34
C LEU A 257 -12.21 -25.42 -16.10
N ILE A 258 -11.13 -24.76 -16.50
CA ILE A 258 -9.92 -25.46 -16.88
C ILE A 258 -9.18 -25.69 -15.58
N ASP A 259 -9.43 -26.86 -14.98
CA ASP A 259 -8.56 -27.41 -13.95
C ASP A 259 -7.14 -27.54 -14.52
N ARG A 260 -6.18 -26.93 -13.83
CA ARG A 260 -4.75 -27.25 -13.92
C ARG A 260 -4.20 -27.38 -12.52
#